data_AF-A0AAE1VZX8-F1
#
_entry.id   AF-A0AAE1VZX8-F1
#
_cell.length_a   1.000
_cell.length_b   1.000
_cell.length_c   1.000
_cell.angle_alpha   90.00
_cell.angle_beta   90.00
_cell.angle_gamma   90.00
#
_symmetry.space_group_name_H-M   'P 1'
#
loop_
_entity.id
_entity.type
_entity.pdbx_description
1 polymer ?
#
loop_
_entity_poly.entity_id
_entity_poly.type
_entity_poly.pdbx_seq_one_letter_code
_entity_poly.pdbx_strand_id
1 'polypeptide(L)'
;MLDKRVTSAIEETSILTNAVDVRVDGVQAQVDLLNRVVGRDEDHAPMSNVKVPNPKPFGGARSAKELENFLWNMEIYFQTAHIPEAEKVSITSIYLIGDVKL
;
A
#
# COMPACT_ATOMS: atom_id res chain seq x y z
N MET A 1 -23.41 55.32 -8.96
CA MET A 1 -22.98 54.74 -7.66
C MET A 1 -22.94 53.21 -7.69
N LEU A 2 -23.90 52.52 -8.34
CA LEU A 2 -23.90 51.06 -8.46
C LEU A 2 -22.69 50.49 -9.22
N ASP A 3 -22.32 51.10 -10.35
CA ASP A 3 -21.31 50.57 -11.27
C ASP A 3 -19.91 50.42 -10.62
N LYS A 4 -19.48 51.45 -9.89
CA LYS A 4 -18.21 51.44 -9.13
C LYS A 4 -18.15 50.34 -8.07
N ARG A 5 -19.28 50.01 -7.44
CA ARG A 5 -19.35 48.94 -6.42
C ARG A 5 -19.25 47.56 -7.05
N VAL A 6 -19.83 47.38 -8.23
CA VAL A 6 -19.74 46.14 -9.00
C VAL A 6 -18.31 45.92 -9.47
N THR A 7 -17.64 46.94 -10.02
CA THR A 7 -16.23 46.84 -10.42
C THR A 7 -15.31 46.52 -9.24
N SER A 8 -15.48 47.20 -8.10
CA SER A 8 -14.69 46.94 -6.88
C SER A 8 -14.87 45.50 -6.37
N ALA A 9 -16.10 44.99 -6.36
CA ALA A 9 -16.38 43.62 -5.93
C ALA A 9 -15.74 42.59 -6.88
N ILE A 10 -15.72 42.85 -8.19
CA ILE A 10 -15.05 41.99 -9.17
C ILE A 10 -13.54 41.94 -8.89
N GLU A 11 -12.90 43.08 -8.69
CA GLU A 11 -11.46 43.15 -8.37
C GLU A 11 -11.12 42.40 -7.08
N GLU A 12 -11.91 42.60 -6.02
CA GLU A 12 -11.76 41.87 -4.75
C GLU A 12 -11.90 40.36 -4.95
N THR A 13 -12.88 39.91 -5.73
CA THR A 13 -13.03 38.48 -6.03
C THR A 13 -11.85 37.92 -6.80
N SER A 14 -11.30 38.65 -7.79
CA SER A 14 -10.11 38.22 -8.52
C SER A 14 -8.88 38.10 -7.61
N ILE A 15 -8.70 39.04 -6.67
CA ILE A 15 -7.60 38.98 -5.69
C ILE A 15 -7.73 37.75 -4.81
N LEU A 16 -8.94 37.48 -4.31
CA LEU A 16 -9.20 36.33 -3.45
C LEU A 16 -9.03 35.00 -4.20
N THR A 17 -9.45 34.91 -5.46
CA THR A 17 -9.23 33.73 -6.30
C THR A 17 -7.74 33.43 -6.45
N ASN A 18 -6.93 34.42 -6.82
CA ASN A 18 -5.48 34.24 -6.96
C ASN A 18 -4.82 33.80 -5.64
N ALA A 19 -5.27 34.36 -4.51
CA ALA A 19 -4.76 33.99 -3.19
C ALA A 19 -5.11 32.54 -2.83
N VAL A 20 -6.27 32.05 -3.23
CA VAL A 20 -6.66 30.65 -3.05
C VAL A 20 -5.80 29.75 -3.93
N ASP A 21 -5.59 30.09 -5.20
CA ASP A 21 -4.76 29.29 -6.12
C ASP A 21 -3.34 29.11 -5.59
N VAL A 22 -2.70 30.19 -5.13
CA VAL A 22 -1.36 30.13 -4.51
C VAL A 22 -1.33 29.19 -3.30
N ARG A 23 -2.39 29.18 -2.49
CA ARG A 23 -2.47 28.29 -1.32
C ARG A 23 -2.72 26.84 -1.72
N VAL A 24 -3.52 26.60 -2.75
CA VAL A 24 -3.77 25.26 -3.29
C VAL A 24 -2.46 24.68 -3.84
N ASP A 25 -1.72 25.44 -4.63
CA ASP A 25 -0.40 25.03 -5.15
C ASP A 25 0.58 24.72 -4.01
N GLY A 26 0.59 25.54 -2.96
CA GLY A 26 1.43 25.31 -1.79
C GLY A 26 1.06 24.03 -1.03
N VAL A 27 -0.24 23.74 -0.87
CA VAL A 27 -0.70 22.48 -0.26
C VAL A 27 -0.35 21.29 -1.13
N GLN A 28 -0.51 21.40 -2.45
CA GLN A 28 -0.16 20.33 -3.38
C GLN A 28 1.33 19.99 -3.29
N ALA A 29 2.20 21.00 -3.29
CA ALA A 29 3.64 20.80 -3.12
C ALA A 29 3.99 20.12 -1.79
N GLN A 30 3.29 20.46 -0.69
CA GLN A 30 3.50 19.79 0.60
C GLN A 30 3.06 18.33 0.58
N VAL A 31 1.93 18.01 -0.07
CA VAL A 31 1.45 16.64 -0.24
C VAL A 31 2.46 15.81 -1.05
N ASP A 32 2.98 16.36 -2.14
CA ASP A 32 3.95 15.66 -2.99
C ASP A 32 5.26 15.36 -2.23
N LEU A 33 5.73 16.32 -1.42
CA LEU A 33 6.89 16.12 -0.55
C LEU A 33 6.63 15.04 0.52
N LEU A 34 5.45 15.05 1.15
CA LEU A 34 5.05 14.06 2.13
C LEU A 34 4.98 12.66 1.52
N ASN A 35 4.37 12.52 0.35
CA ASN A 35 4.28 11.24 -0.37
C ASN A 35 5.68 10.68 -0.69
N ARG A 36 6.61 11.55 -1.11
CA ARG A 36 8.01 11.17 -1.35
C ARG A 36 8.76 10.75 -0.07
N VAL A 37 8.55 11.43 1.06
CA VAL A 37 9.19 11.07 2.34
C VAL A 37 8.61 9.77 2.92
N VAL A 38 7.31 9.57 2.76
CA VAL A 38 6.59 8.38 3.23
C VAL A 38 6.82 7.18 2.29
N GLY A 39 7.52 7.36 1.16
CA GLY A 39 7.80 6.28 0.20
C GLY A 39 6.54 5.74 -0.46
N ARG A 40 5.50 6.58 -0.57
CA ARG A 40 4.32 6.30 -1.39
C ARG A 40 4.60 6.79 -2.80
N ASP A 41 5.55 6.14 -3.47
CA ASP A 41 5.48 6.07 -4.91
C ASP A 41 4.23 5.24 -5.23
N GLU A 42 3.35 5.73 -6.10
CA GLU A 42 2.15 4.98 -6.53
C GLU A 42 2.50 3.73 -7.36
N ASP A 43 3.78 3.49 -7.60
CA ASP A 43 4.30 2.16 -7.91
C ASP A 43 4.91 1.58 -6.63
N HIS A 44 4.47 0.37 -6.29
CA HIS A 44 5.07 -0.50 -5.28
C HIS A 44 6.60 -0.59 -5.45
N ALA A 45 7.34 0.39 -4.93
CA ALA A 45 8.79 0.33 -4.89
C ALA A 45 9.15 -0.81 -3.93
N PRO A 46 9.96 -1.79 -4.37
CA PRO A 46 10.23 -2.98 -3.57
C PRO A 46 11.05 -2.52 -2.37
N MET A 47 10.41 -2.50 -1.19
CA MET A 47 11.08 -2.43 0.09
C MET A 47 12.19 -3.48 0.07
N SER A 48 13.45 -3.02 -0.01
CA SER A 48 14.70 -3.79 0.03
C SER A 48 14.64 -5.21 -0.56
N ASN A 49 15.43 -5.49 -1.61
CA ASN A 49 15.58 -6.83 -2.20
C ASN A 49 16.23 -7.88 -1.25
N VAL A 50 15.96 -7.85 0.05
CA VAL A 50 16.10 -8.98 0.96
C VAL A 50 15.15 -10.06 0.44
N LYS A 51 15.73 -11.00 -0.30
CA LYS A 51 15.00 -12.14 -0.83
C LYS A 51 14.47 -12.96 0.35
N VAL A 52 13.16 -12.88 0.59
CA VAL A 52 12.50 -13.71 1.60
C VAL A 52 12.70 -15.17 1.19
N PRO A 53 13.30 -16.02 2.04
CA PRO A 53 13.47 -17.42 1.73
C PRO A 53 12.09 -18.10 1.62
N ASN A 54 11.94 -18.98 0.64
CA ASN A 54 10.71 -19.76 0.49
C ASN A 54 10.50 -20.68 1.71
N PRO A 55 9.27 -20.84 2.19
CA PRO A 55 8.95 -21.75 3.27
C PRO A 55 9.14 -23.21 2.83
N LYS A 56 9.34 -24.09 3.82
CA LYS A 56 9.43 -25.53 3.60
C LYS A 56 8.04 -26.07 3.20
N PRO A 57 7.92 -26.80 2.07
CA PRO A 57 6.66 -27.42 1.71
C PRO A 57 6.21 -28.50 2.70
N PHE A 58 4.91 -28.68 2.84
CA PHE A 58 4.29 -29.73 3.64
C PHE A 58 4.02 -30.96 2.80
N GLY A 59 4.64 -32.08 3.15
CA GLY A 59 4.55 -33.36 2.42
C GLY A 59 3.37 -34.26 2.80
N GLY A 60 2.33 -33.72 3.46
CA GLY A 60 1.15 -34.50 3.86
C GLY A 60 1.37 -35.46 5.05
N ALA A 61 2.41 -35.25 5.86
CA ALA A 61 2.68 -36.10 7.02
C ALA A 61 1.51 -36.05 8.02
N ARG A 62 1.06 -37.21 8.51
CA ARG A 62 0.03 -37.32 9.55
C ARG A 62 0.62 -37.07 10.95
N SER A 63 1.28 -35.93 11.10
CA SER A 63 1.97 -35.50 12.33
C SER A 63 1.51 -34.09 12.67
N ALA A 64 0.86 -33.93 13.83
CA ALA A 64 0.42 -32.62 14.32
C ALA A 64 1.58 -31.63 14.40
N LYS A 65 2.74 -32.09 14.88
CA LYS A 65 3.96 -31.29 14.96
C LYS A 65 4.45 -30.80 13.59
N GLU A 66 4.36 -31.63 12.56
CA GLU A 66 4.77 -31.21 11.21
C GLU A 66 3.79 -30.22 10.60
N LEU A 67 2.49 -30.39 10.86
CA LEU A 67 1.46 -29.45 10.45
C LEU A 67 1.62 -28.10 11.15
N GLU A 68 1.84 -28.09 12.47
CA GLU A 68 2.10 -26.86 13.25
C GLU A 68 3.34 -26.12 12.75
N ASN A 69 4.44 -26.84 12.52
CA ASN A 69 5.66 -26.25 11.97
C ASN A 69 5.44 -25.63 10.59
N PHE A 70 4.63 -26.28 9.74
CA PHE A 70 4.28 -25.74 8.43
C PHE A 70 3.49 -24.43 8.56
N LEU A 71 2.43 -24.42 9.37
CA LEU A 71 1.60 -23.22 9.58
C LEU A 71 2.42 -22.06 10.16
N TRP A 72 3.29 -22.35 11.13
CA TRP A 72 4.19 -21.35 11.70
C TRP A 72 5.15 -20.76 10.66
N ASN A 73 5.73 -21.59 9.79
CA ASN A 73 6.61 -21.12 8.72
C ASN A 73 5.86 -20.27 7.68
N MET A 74 4.61 -20.61 7.36
CA MET A 74 3.77 -19.83 6.46
C MET A 74 3.44 -18.45 7.06
N GLU A 75 3.12 -18.40 8.35
CA GLU A 75 2.82 -17.13 9.03
C GLU A 75 4.03 -16.19 9.01
N ILE A 76 5.23 -16.70 9.33
CA ILE A 76 6.47 -15.91 9.25
C ILE A 76 6.71 -15.44 7.81
N TYR A 77 6.51 -16.32 6.83
CA TYR A 77 6.68 -15.97 5.42
C TYR A 77 5.74 -14.85 5.01
N PHE A 78 4.46 -14.91 5.38
CA PHE A 78 3.48 -13.86 5.05
C PHE A 78 3.81 -12.52 5.68
N GLN A 79 4.24 -12.53 6.95
CA GLN A 79 4.65 -11.31 7.64
C GLN A 79 5.90 -10.69 7.00
N THR A 80 6.88 -11.52 6.64
CA THR A 80 8.15 -11.06 6.08
C THR A 80 8.03 -10.62 4.62
N ALA A 81 7.21 -11.32 3.82
CA ALA A 81 6.96 -11.01 2.41
C ALA A 81 5.78 -10.04 2.20
N HIS A 82 5.17 -9.53 3.28
CA HIS A 82 4.03 -8.61 3.24
C HIS A 82 2.88 -9.10 2.33
N ILE A 83 2.56 -10.39 2.42
CA ILE A 83 1.54 -11.02 1.59
C ILE A 83 0.13 -10.55 2.01
N PRO A 84 -0.70 -10.05 1.08
CA PRO A 84 -2.08 -9.67 1.38
C PRO A 84 -2.92 -10.85 1.88
N GLU A 85 -3.84 -10.60 2.81
CA GLU A 85 -4.72 -11.63 3.39
C GLU A 85 -5.49 -12.44 2.31
N ALA A 86 -5.94 -11.75 1.26
CA ALA A 86 -6.67 -12.35 0.14
C ALA A 86 -5.84 -13.39 -0.65
N GLU A 87 -4.51 -13.33 -0.57
CA GLU A 87 -3.60 -14.21 -1.32
C GLU A 87 -3.04 -15.35 -0.47
N LYS A 88 -3.10 -15.25 0.87
CA LYS A 88 -2.51 -16.23 1.80
C LYS A 88 -2.96 -17.65 1.54
N VAL A 89 -4.26 -17.87 1.32
CA VAL A 89 -4.82 -19.21 1.04
C VAL A 89 -4.27 -19.77 -0.27
N SER A 90 -4.28 -18.97 -1.34
CA SER A 90 -3.75 -19.36 -2.64
C SER A 90 -2.27 -19.74 -2.55
N ILE A 91 -1.46 -18.90 -1.88
CA ILE A 91 -0.03 -19.14 -1.72
C ILE A 91 0.24 -20.37 -0.84
N THR A 92 -0.51 -20.56 0.26
CA THR A 92 -0.39 -21.75 1.11
C THR A 92 -0.56 -23.04 0.30
N SER A 93 -1.50 -23.05 -0.64
CA SER A 93 -1.79 -24.22 -1.48
C SER A 93 -0.58 -24.65 -2.34
N ILE A 94 0.26 -23.70 -2.76
CA ILE A 94 1.47 -23.96 -3.57
C ILE A 94 2.51 -24.75 -2.75
N TYR A 95 2.52 -24.59 -1.43
CA TYR A 95 3.45 -25.27 -0.53
C TYR A 95 2.90 -26.57 0.05
N LEU A 96 1.74 -27.05 -0.41
CA LEU A 96 1.24 -28.39 -0.12
C LEU A 96 1.73 -29.34 -1.21
N ILE A 97 2.65 -30.25 -0.87
CA ILE A 97 3.17 -31.25 -1.80
C ILE A 97 2.57 -32.61 -1.47
N GLY A 98 1.90 -33.21 -2.45
CA GLY A 98 1.39 -34.58 -2.39
C GLY A 98 -0.12 -34.65 -2.25
N ASP A 99 -0.75 -35.19 -3.28
CA ASP A 99 -2.07 -35.83 -3.32
C ASP A 99 -3.05 -35.41 -2.22
N VAL A 100 -3.71 -34.26 -2.41
CA VAL A 100 -5.12 -34.17 -2.00
C VAL A 100 -5.85 -35.15 -2.92
N LYS A 101 -5.87 -36.43 -2.55
CA LYS A 101 -6.80 -37.40 -3.14
C LYS A 101 -8.20 -36.89 -2.79
N LEU A 102 -8.79 -36.17 -3.74
CA LEU A 102 -10.21 -35.90 -3.82
C LEU A 102 -10.98 -37.22 -3.94
#